data_AF-A0A8K0Y5B9-F1
#
_entry.id   AF-A0A8K0Y5B9-F1
#
_cell.length_a   1.000
_cell.length_b   1.000
_cell.length_c   1.000
_cell.angle_alpha   90.00
_cell.angle_beta   90.00
_cell.angle_gamma   90.00
#
_symmetry.space_group_name_H-M   'P 1'
#
loop_
_entity.id
_entity.type
_entity.pdbx_description
1 polymer ?
#
loop_
_entity_poly.entity_id
_entity_poly.type
_entity_poly.pdbx_seq_one_letter_code
_entity_poly.pdbx_strand_id
1 'polypeptide(L)'
;MLLAWLGELLVSSWLLSEGAEHLSERWGGRFVGRTLLSVATTLPEIGIVVAAAKNGSYDVALGSALGSNLFMMTLGLSVMLIIATTRLSKSPQKFIDVREFKMDKILLVITAVIGAVAFVNGYDIA
;
A
#
# COMPACT_ATOMS: atom_id res chain seq x y z
N MET A 1 -14.61 2.11 -22.04
CA MET A 1 -14.51 1.23 -20.85
C MET A 1 -13.29 1.58 -20.00
N LEU A 2 -12.04 1.38 -20.44
CA LEU A 2 -10.83 1.69 -19.63
C LEU A 2 -10.78 3.10 -19.03
N LEU A 3 -11.13 4.14 -19.82
CA LEU A 3 -11.17 5.52 -19.31
C LEU A 3 -12.24 5.73 -18.22
N ALA A 4 -13.32 4.95 -18.23
CA ALA A 4 -14.36 5.00 -17.21
C ALA A 4 -13.83 4.45 -15.88
N TRP A 5 -13.19 3.26 -15.90
CA TRP A 5 -12.51 2.68 -14.73
C TRP A 5 -11.44 3.62 -14.16
N LEU A 6 -10.65 4.26 -15.03
CA LEU A 6 -9.68 5.24 -14.60
C LEU A 6 -10.35 6.44 -13.93
N GLY A 7 -11.46 6.93 -14.49
CA GLY A 7 -12.26 8.00 -13.88
C GLY A 7 -12.78 7.62 -12.49
N GLU A 8 -13.32 6.42 -12.33
CA GLU A 8 -13.80 5.89 -11.06
C GLU A 8 -12.69 5.80 -10.01
N LEU A 9 -11.50 5.32 -10.39
CA LEU A 9 -10.33 5.27 -9.51
C LEU A 9 -9.90 6.66 -9.05
N LEU A 10 -9.87 7.64 -9.95
CA LEU A 10 -9.50 9.02 -9.62
C LEU A 10 -10.51 9.65 -8.67
N VAL A 11 -11.81 9.48 -8.93
CA VAL A 11 -12.88 10.00 -8.07
C VAL A 11 -12.84 9.35 -6.69
N SER A 12 -12.68 8.02 -6.64
CA SER A 12 -12.61 7.28 -5.37
C SER A 12 -11.37 7.67 -4.56
N SER A 13 -10.22 7.82 -5.20
CA SER A 13 -8.99 8.29 -4.56
C SER A 13 -9.13 9.71 -4.01
N TRP A 14 -9.80 10.59 -4.75
CA TRP A 14 -10.04 11.97 -4.30
C TRP A 14 -10.97 11.99 -3.08
N LEU A 15 -12.09 11.25 -3.13
CA LEU A 15 -13.02 11.13 -1.99
C LEU A 15 -12.37 10.55 -0.75
N LEU A 16 -11.55 9.50 -0.90
CA LEU A 16 -10.86 8.86 0.22
C LEU A 16 -9.83 9.80 0.85
N SER A 17 -9.06 10.54 0.03
CA SER A 17 -8.07 11.51 0.51
C SER A 17 -8.74 12.69 1.24
N GLU A 18 -9.80 13.25 0.66
CA GLU A 18 -10.54 14.37 1.24
C GLU A 18 -11.21 13.96 2.57
N GLY A 19 -11.80 12.76 2.62
CA GLY A 19 -12.37 12.22 3.84
C GLY A 19 -11.32 12.01 4.93
N ALA A 20 -10.14 11.48 4.57
CA ALA A 20 -9.03 11.29 5.50
C ALA A 20 -8.48 12.63 6.04
N GLU A 21 -8.40 13.67 5.19
CA GLU A 21 -7.98 15.02 5.62
C GLU A 21 -8.96 15.59 6.65
N HIS A 22 -10.27 15.55 6.39
CA HIS A 22 -11.29 15.99 7.35
C HIS A 22 -11.28 15.19 8.66
N LEU A 23 -11.10 13.86 8.59
CA LEU A 23 -10.97 13.05 9.81
C LEU A 23 -9.71 13.41 10.60
N SER A 24 -8.63 13.79 9.90
CA SER A 24 -7.36 14.13 10.52
C SER A 24 -7.43 15.36 11.41
N GLU A 25 -8.33 16.31 11.09
CA GLU A 25 -8.56 17.51 11.90
C GLU A 25 -9.08 17.19 13.29
N ARG A 26 -9.86 16.10 13.42
CA ARG A 26 -10.49 15.69 14.69
C ARG A 26 -9.69 14.62 15.42
N TRP A 27 -9.16 13.63 14.70
CA TRP A 27 -8.57 12.42 15.28
C TRP A 27 -7.04 12.38 15.14
N GLY A 28 -6.45 13.39 14.50
CA GLY A 28 -5.01 13.54 14.29
C GLY A 28 -4.51 12.80 13.06
N GLY A 29 -3.74 13.49 12.22
CA GLY A 29 -3.22 12.94 10.95
C GLY A 29 -2.36 11.69 11.10
N ARG A 30 -1.64 11.53 12.23
CA ARG A 30 -0.84 10.31 12.46
C ARG A 30 -1.71 9.07 12.63
N PHE A 31 -2.83 9.18 13.35
CA PHE A 31 -3.75 8.06 13.54
C PHE A 31 -4.53 7.76 12.25
N VAL A 32 -5.09 8.81 11.64
CA VAL A 32 -5.89 8.65 10.41
C VAL A 32 -5.03 8.09 9.29
N GLY A 33 -3.83 8.62 9.07
CA GLY A 33 -2.92 8.15 8.02
C GLY A 33 -2.39 6.73 8.27
N ARG A 34 -1.83 6.45 9.46
CA ARG A 34 -1.15 5.17 9.74
C ARG A 34 -2.10 4.01 10.04
N THR A 35 -3.37 4.27 10.29
CA THR A 35 -4.33 3.23 10.71
C THR A 35 -5.55 3.21 9.82
N LEU A 36 -6.32 4.30 9.77
CA LEU A 36 -7.59 4.28 9.03
C LEU A 36 -7.37 4.24 7.53
N LEU A 37 -6.55 5.15 7.01
CA LEU A 37 -6.26 5.25 5.59
C LEU A 37 -5.52 4.02 5.10
N SER A 38 -4.52 3.54 5.85
CA SER A 38 -3.78 2.32 5.49
C SER A 38 -4.69 1.09 5.40
N VAL A 39 -5.63 0.92 6.33
CA VAL A 39 -6.60 -0.18 6.28
C VAL A 39 -7.51 -0.02 5.07
N ALA A 40 -8.06 1.18 4.85
CA ALA A 40 -8.96 1.44 3.73
C ALA A 40 -8.32 1.11 2.37
N THR A 41 -7.04 1.46 2.18
CA THR A 41 -6.32 1.17 0.93
C THR A 41 -5.96 -0.30 0.74
N THR A 42 -5.98 -1.12 1.79
CA THR A 42 -5.62 -2.56 1.74
C THR A 42 -6.86 -3.48 1.74
N LEU A 43 -8.06 -2.93 1.84
CA LEU A 43 -9.31 -3.71 1.78
C LEU A 43 -9.47 -4.51 0.48
N PRO A 44 -9.18 -3.96 -0.73
CA PRO A 44 -9.29 -4.73 -1.97
C PRO A 44 -8.39 -5.98 -1.97
N GLU A 45 -7.15 -5.84 -1.50
CA GLU A 45 -6.17 -6.91 -1.39
C GLU A 45 -6.62 -7.98 -0.41
N ILE A 46 -7.15 -7.58 0.75
CA ILE A 46 -7.77 -8.52 1.70
C ILE A 46 -8.90 -9.30 1.02
N GLY A 47 -9.73 -8.63 0.22
CA GLY A 47 -10.78 -9.26 -0.56
C GLY A 47 -10.24 -10.33 -1.52
N ILE A 48 -9.17 -10.02 -2.25
CA ILE A 48 -8.49 -10.95 -3.17
C ILE A 48 -7.93 -12.15 -2.39
N VAL A 49 -7.18 -11.91 -1.31
CA VAL A 49 -6.55 -12.94 -0.50
C VAL A 49 -7.61 -13.89 0.09
N VAL A 50 -8.68 -13.36 0.66
CA VAL A 50 -9.77 -14.16 1.24
C VAL A 50 -10.50 -14.95 0.16
N ALA A 51 -10.79 -14.34 -0.99
CA ALA A 51 -11.46 -15.04 -2.09
C ALA A 51 -10.59 -16.17 -2.67
N ALA A 52 -9.31 -15.90 -2.90
CA ALA A 52 -8.35 -16.87 -3.43
C ALA A 52 -8.15 -18.04 -2.45
N ALA A 53 -7.96 -17.76 -1.16
CA ALA A 53 -7.82 -18.78 -0.14
C ALA A 53 -9.06 -19.67 -0.03
N LYS A 54 -10.28 -19.10 -0.14
CA LYS A 54 -11.53 -19.87 -0.15
C LYS A 54 -11.65 -20.81 -1.35
N ASN A 55 -11.04 -20.45 -2.47
CA ASN A 55 -11.04 -21.25 -3.69
C ASN A 55 -9.87 -22.26 -3.75
N GLY A 56 -9.05 -22.36 -2.70
CA GLY A 56 -7.86 -23.21 -2.67
C GLY A 56 -6.68 -22.68 -3.51
N SER A 57 -6.77 -21.46 -4.02
CA SER A 57 -5.71 -20.80 -4.81
C SER A 57 -4.74 -20.06 -3.89
N TYR A 58 -3.96 -20.84 -3.12
CA TYR A 58 -3.04 -20.30 -2.11
C TYR A 58 -1.85 -19.54 -2.72
N ASP A 59 -1.44 -19.92 -3.92
CA ASP A 59 -0.45 -19.21 -4.75
C ASP A 59 -0.90 -17.77 -5.06
N VAL A 60 -2.16 -17.60 -5.46
CA VAL A 60 -2.75 -16.27 -5.74
C VAL A 60 -2.92 -15.49 -4.45
N ALA A 61 -3.36 -16.14 -3.37
CA ALA A 61 -3.52 -15.50 -2.06
C ALA A 61 -2.18 -14.96 -1.53
N LEU A 62 -1.13 -15.80 -1.52
CA LEU A 62 0.20 -15.39 -1.08
C LEU A 62 0.83 -14.36 -2.02
N GLY A 63 0.72 -14.55 -3.33
CA GLY A 63 1.23 -13.63 -4.33
C GLY A 63 0.62 -12.23 -4.18
N SER A 64 -0.70 -12.14 -3.94
CA SER A 64 -1.39 -10.88 -3.69
C SER A 64 -0.96 -10.23 -2.36
N ALA A 65 -0.90 -11.01 -1.27
CA ALA A 65 -0.55 -10.50 0.05
C ALA A 65 0.90 -9.98 0.13
N LEU A 66 1.87 -10.75 -0.40
CA LEU A 66 3.29 -10.39 -0.33
C LEU A 66 3.66 -9.36 -1.41
N GLY A 67 3.11 -9.53 -2.62
CA GLY A 67 3.40 -8.67 -3.76
C GLY A 67 2.89 -7.24 -3.57
N SER A 68 1.69 -7.06 -3.03
CA SER A 68 1.12 -5.72 -2.79
C SER A 68 1.95 -4.93 -1.77
N ASN A 69 2.36 -5.54 -0.66
CA ASN A 69 3.24 -4.91 0.33
C ASN A 69 4.59 -4.51 -0.28
N LEU A 70 5.19 -5.39 -1.09
CA LEU A 70 6.44 -5.09 -1.77
C LEU A 70 6.26 -3.93 -2.76
N PHE A 71 5.17 -3.91 -3.53
CA PHE A 71 4.85 -2.86 -4.50
C PHE A 71 4.62 -1.50 -3.84
N MET A 72 3.85 -1.46 -2.74
CA MET A 72 3.58 -0.22 -2.01
C MET A 72 4.85 0.38 -1.40
N MET A 73 5.70 -0.46 -0.78
CA MET A 73 6.93 0.01 -0.15
C MET A 73 8.03 0.38 -1.16
N THR A 74 8.04 -0.23 -2.35
CA THR A 74 9.01 0.08 -3.40
C THR A 74 8.50 1.17 -4.33
N LEU A 75 7.58 0.85 -5.23
CA LEU A 75 7.07 1.77 -6.24
C LEU A 75 6.23 2.89 -5.59
N GLY A 76 5.27 2.53 -4.74
CA GLY A 76 4.35 3.49 -4.13
C GLY A 76 5.08 4.57 -3.35
N LEU A 77 5.93 4.16 -2.40
CA LEU A 77 6.73 5.09 -1.60
C LEU A 77 7.70 5.91 -2.47
N SER A 78 8.35 5.30 -3.47
CA SER A 78 9.27 6.03 -4.36
C SER A 78 8.56 7.13 -5.14
N VAL A 79 7.39 6.84 -5.71
CA VAL A 79 6.58 7.85 -6.42
C VAL A 79 6.14 8.96 -5.47
N MET A 80 5.67 8.61 -4.26
CA MET A 80 5.30 9.60 -3.25
C MET A 80 6.47 10.50 -2.85
N LEU A 81 7.67 9.95 -2.66
CA LEU A 81 8.88 10.72 -2.32
C LEU A 81 9.27 11.68 -3.45
N ILE A 82 9.17 11.24 -4.70
CA ILE A 82 9.43 12.09 -5.87
C ILE A 82 8.42 13.24 -5.92
N ILE A 83 7.13 12.96 -5.74
CA ILE A 83 6.08 14.01 -5.73
C ILE A 83 6.31 14.98 -4.57
N ALA A 84 6.60 14.47 -3.37
CA ALA A 84 6.78 15.27 -2.16
C ALA A 84 7.99 16.21 -2.21
N THR A 85 9.05 15.84 -2.94
CA THR A 85 10.29 16.64 -3.06
C THR A 85 10.33 17.56 -4.28
N THR A 86 9.45 17.35 -5.26
CA THR A 86 9.39 18.14 -6.50
C THR A 86 8.36 19.26 -6.43
N ARG A 87 8.33 20.11 -7.47
CA ARG A 87 7.36 21.22 -7.62
C ARG A 87 5.90 20.77 -7.80
N LEU A 88 5.67 19.46 -7.88
CA LEU A 88 4.33 18.88 -7.94
C LEU A 88 3.61 18.95 -6.59
N SER A 89 4.36 18.98 -5.47
CA SER A 89 3.81 19.20 -4.14
C SER A 89 3.48 20.69 -3.91
N LYS A 90 2.34 20.95 -3.27
CA LYS A 90 1.95 22.30 -2.81
C LYS A 90 2.97 22.87 -1.80
N SER A 91 3.63 22.00 -1.04
CA SER A 91 4.65 22.33 -0.03
C SER A 91 5.84 21.36 -0.13
N PRO A 92 6.74 21.56 -1.11
CA PRO A 92 7.85 20.64 -1.36
C PRO A 92 8.75 20.48 -0.12
N GLN A 93 8.97 19.22 0.27
CA GLN A 93 9.78 18.87 1.43
C GLN A 93 11.27 18.84 1.02
N LYS A 94 12.11 19.65 1.68
CA LYS A 94 13.57 19.67 1.43
C LYS A 94 14.31 18.55 2.16
N PHE A 95 13.76 18.10 3.28
CA PHE A 95 14.33 17.07 4.12
C PHE A 95 13.24 16.07 4.49
N ILE A 96 13.59 14.79 4.43
CA ILE A 96 12.70 13.68 4.80
C ILE A 96 13.43 12.89 5.87
N ASP A 97 12.85 12.81 7.07
CA ASP A 97 13.41 12.01 8.14
C ASP A 97 13.12 10.53 7.90
N VAL A 98 14.13 9.82 7.42
CA VAL A 98 14.06 8.38 7.14
C VAL A 98 14.15 7.53 8.41
N ARG A 99 14.40 8.12 9.59
CA ARG A 99 14.56 7.39 10.86
C ARG A 99 13.23 6.79 11.33
N GLU A 100 12.11 7.44 11.03
CA GLU A 100 10.79 6.92 11.38
C GLU A 100 10.46 5.61 10.64
N PHE A 101 11.07 5.37 9.47
CA PHE A 101 10.84 4.19 8.62
C PHE A 101 11.65 2.95 9.04
N LYS A 102 12.21 2.92 10.25
CA LYS A 102 13.03 1.79 10.72
C LYS A 102 12.24 0.48 10.69
N MET A 103 11.00 0.50 11.16
CA MET A 103 10.15 -0.69 11.21
C MET A 103 9.73 -1.13 9.80
N ASP A 104 9.35 -0.17 8.95
CA ASP A 104 8.92 -0.41 7.57
C ASP A 104 10.00 -1.10 6.75
N LYS A 105 11.27 -0.73 6.93
CA LYS A 105 12.41 -1.40 6.29
C LYS A 105 12.58 -2.84 6.76
N ILE A 106 12.38 -3.12 8.04
CA ILE A 106 12.48 -4.49 8.57
C ILE A 106 11.35 -5.35 7.97
N LEU A 107 10.13 -4.82 7.98
CA LEU A 107 8.97 -5.50 7.38
C LEU A 107 9.14 -5.72 5.88
N LEU A 108 9.72 -4.76 5.16
CA LEU A 108 10.07 -4.89 3.75
C LEU A 108 11.02 -6.06 3.52
N VAL A 109 12.13 -6.12 4.28
CA VAL A 109 13.13 -7.19 4.13
C VAL A 109 12.50 -8.55 4.46
N ILE A 110 11.74 -8.65 5.54
CA ILE A 110 11.04 -9.89 5.90
C ILE A 110 10.09 -10.32 4.79
N THR A 111 9.25 -9.41 4.30
CA THR A 111 8.27 -9.71 3.23
C THR A 111 8.97 -10.08 1.94
N ALA A 112 10.08 -9.42 1.60
CA ALA A 112 10.88 -9.73 0.41
C ALA A 112 11.55 -11.11 0.52
N VAL A 113 12.10 -11.47 1.69
CA VAL A 113 12.70 -12.79 1.92
C VAL A 113 11.65 -13.88 1.87
N ILE A 114 10.52 -13.71 2.57
CA ILE A 114 9.42 -14.68 2.53
C ILE A 114 8.88 -14.83 1.10
N GLY A 115 8.68 -13.71 0.39
CA GLY A 115 8.25 -13.72 -1.00
C GLY A 115 9.23 -14.44 -1.92
N ALA A 116 10.53 -14.22 -1.76
CA ALA A 116 11.56 -14.90 -2.55
C ALA A 116 11.60 -16.41 -2.27
N VAL A 117 11.52 -16.82 -0.99
CA VAL A 117 11.47 -18.24 -0.61
C VAL A 117 10.20 -18.90 -1.15
N ALA A 118 9.05 -18.27 -0.96
CA ALA A 118 7.77 -18.77 -1.48
C ALA A 118 7.81 -18.91 -3.01
N PHE A 119 8.39 -17.93 -3.71
CA PHE A 119 8.54 -17.99 -5.16
C PHE A 119 9.44 -19.15 -5.63
N VAL A 120 10.58 -19.36 -4.96
CA VAL A 120 11.51 -20.46 -5.29
C VAL A 120 10.87 -21.83 -5.04
N ASN A 121 10.07 -21.95 -3.98
CA ASN A 121 9.34 -23.17 -3.66
C ASN A 121 8.06 -23.35 -4.51
N GLY A 122 7.78 -22.46 -5.47
CA GLY A 122 6.59 -22.54 -6.31
C GLY A 122 5.28 -22.31 -5.57
N TYR A 123 5.32 -21.61 -4.43
CA TYR A 123 4.21 -21.46 -3.48
C TYR A 123 3.68 -22.79 -2.95
N ASP A 124 4.49 -23.85 -3.00
CA ASP A 124 4.19 -25.12 -2.37
C ASP A 124 4.38 -24.97 -0.86
N ILE A 125 3.27 -24.84 -0.15
CA ILE A 125 3.22 -24.66 1.31
C ILE A 125 2.89 -25.99 2.03
N ALA A 126 3.09 -27.12 1.34
CA ALA A 126 2.87 -28.48 1.84
C ALA A 126 3.95 -28.95 2.83
#